data_AF-A0A8J2R8G1-F1
#
_entry.id   AF-A0A8J2R8G1-F1
#
_cell.length_a   1.000
_cell.length_b   1.000
_cell.length_c   1.000
_cell.angle_alpha   90.00
_cell.angle_beta   90.00
_cell.angle_gamma   90.00
#
_symmetry.space_group_name_H-M   'P 1'
#
loop_
_entity.id
_entity.type
_entity.pdbx_description
1 polymer ?
#
loop_
_entity_poly.entity_id
_entity_poly.type
_entity_poly.pdbx_seq_one_letter_code
_entity_poly.pdbx_strand_id
1 'polypeptide(L)'
;MNGVAERMNRTLTEKARALLIDSQLPKELWGEALRYAIYVTDRSPTASLNVTPFEMWAGRRPNVSNFRIFGSSYAHILQKLRMKLDPRGVKLKMVGYAPGHTDYGMLRKGGYA
;
A
#
# COMPACT_ATOMS: atom_id res chain seq x y z
N MET A 1 -0.62 -30.23 -8.83
CA MET A 1 -1.68 -29.26 -9.16
C MET A 1 -1.73 -28.20 -8.06
N ASN A 2 -1.39 -26.95 -8.36
CA ASN A 2 -1.23 -25.88 -7.36
C ASN A 2 -2.54 -25.08 -7.16
N GLY A 3 -3.64 -25.77 -6.89
CA GLY A 3 -4.95 -25.13 -6.70
C GLY A 3 -5.03 -24.22 -5.47
N VAL A 4 -4.05 -24.28 -4.56
CA VAL A 4 -3.90 -23.34 -3.44
C VAL A 4 -3.26 -22.02 -3.91
N ALA A 5 -2.20 -22.11 -4.73
CA ALA A 5 -1.52 -20.93 -5.28
C ALA A 5 -2.42 -20.18 -6.26
N GLU A 6 -3.17 -20.89 -7.11
CA GLU A 6 -4.11 -20.28 -8.06
C GLU A 6 -5.22 -19.49 -7.35
N ARG A 7 -5.74 -20.03 -6.23
CA ARG A 7 -6.74 -19.32 -5.41
C ARG A 7 -6.17 -18.06 -4.81
N MET A 8 -4.97 -18.11 -4.23
CA MET A 8 -4.33 -16.95 -3.63
C MET A 8 -4.00 -15.88 -4.68
N ASN A 9 -3.49 -16.25 -5.84
CA ASN A 9 -3.22 -15.33 -6.95
C ASN A 9 -4.49 -14.61 -7.41
N ARG A 10 -5.61 -15.34 -7.54
CA ARG A 10 -6.91 -14.73 -7.87
C ARG A 10 -7.35 -13.74 -6.78
N THR A 11 -7.27 -14.11 -5.51
CA THR A 11 -7.62 -13.22 -4.40
C THR A 11 -6.78 -11.95 -4.37
N LEU A 12 -5.46 -12.05 -4.60
CA LEU A 12 -4.57 -10.89 -4.62
C LEU A 12 -4.89 -9.94 -5.79
N THR A 13 -5.17 -10.48 -6.97
CA THR A 13 -5.57 -9.69 -8.14
C THR A 13 -6.90 -8.97 -7.92
N GLU A 14 -7.89 -9.65 -7.35
CA GLU A 14 -9.18 -9.04 -7.01
C GLU A 14 -9.03 -7.92 -5.95
N LYS A 15 -8.18 -8.13 -4.94
CA LYS A 15 -7.84 -7.09 -3.96
C LYS A 15 -7.15 -5.89 -4.61
N ALA A 16 -6.17 -6.12 -5.49
CA ALA A 16 -5.49 -5.06 -6.23
C ALA A 16 -6.48 -4.24 -7.07
N ARG A 17 -7.43 -4.92 -7.73
CA ARG A 17 -8.48 -4.27 -8.50
C ARG A 17 -9.39 -3.41 -7.62
N ALA A 18 -9.83 -3.94 -6.47
CA ALA A 18 -10.65 -3.18 -5.53
C ALA A 18 -9.94 -1.92 -5.02
N LEU A 19 -8.64 -2.02 -4.70
CA LEU A 19 -7.83 -0.88 -4.25
C LEU A 19 -7.72 0.21 -5.32
N LEU A 20 -7.54 -0.15 -6.59
CA LEU A 20 -7.49 0.82 -7.69
C LEU A 20 -8.83 1.54 -7.91
N ILE A 21 -9.94 0.80 -7.81
CA ILE A 21 -11.30 1.35 -7.97
C ILE A 21 -11.61 2.30 -6.82
N ASP A 22 -11.38 1.88 -5.58
CA ASP A 22 -11.62 2.67 -4.37
C ASP A 22 -10.78 3.95 -4.34
N SER A 23 -9.49 3.84 -4.67
CA SER A 23 -8.57 4.97 -4.69
C SER A 23 -8.71 5.89 -5.90
N GLN A 24 -9.52 5.55 -6.91
CA GLN A 24 -9.60 6.24 -8.20
C GLN A 24 -8.20 6.49 -8.80
N LEU A 25 -7.36 5.46 -8.80
CA LEU A 25 -6.01 5.49 -9.36
C LEU A 25 -5.97 4.82 -10.74
N PRO A 26 -5.08 5.26 -11.65
CA PRO A 26 -4.98 4.66 -12.98
C PRO A 26 -4.54 3.19 -12.89
N LYS A 27 -5.04 2.38 -13.83
CA LYS A 27 -4.70 0.96 -13.96
C LYS A 27 -3.21 0.67 -14.11
N GLU A 28 -2.42 1.66 -14.56
CA GLU A 28 -0.97 1.57 -14.69
C GLU A 28 -0.28 1.29 -13.35
N LEU A 29 -0.93 1.65 -12.23
CA LEU A 29 -0.43 1.41 -10.88
C LEU A 29 -0.82 0.04 -10.31
N TRP A 30 -1.28 -0.90 -11.16
CA TRP A 30 -1.67 -2.23 -10.72
C TRP A 30 -0.56 -2.98 -9.99
N GLY A 31 0.71 -2.78 -10.36
CA GLY A 31 1.85 -3.39 -9.68
C GLY A 31 1.98 -2.91 -8.24
N GLU A 32 1.77 -1.61 -8.00
CA GLU A 32 1.82 -1.01 -6.67
C GLU A 32 0.59 -1.42 -5.83
N ALA A 33 -0.60 -1.46 -6.44
CA ALA A 33 -1.81 -1.98 -5.81
C ALA A 33 -1.67 -3.45 -5.41
N LEU A 34 -1.04 -4.27 -6.26
CA LEU A 34 -0.78 -5.68 -5.98
C LEU A 34 0.22 -5.85 -4.84
N ARG A 35 1.32 -5.09 -4.84
CA ARG A 35 2.30 -5.09 -3.73
C ARG A 35 1.66 -4.68 -2.41
N TYR A 36 0.80 -3.67 -2.41
CA TYR A 36 0.04 -3.28 -1.23
C TYR A 36 -0.93 -4.40 -0.78
N ALA A 37 -1.64 -5.03 -1.72
CA ALA A 37 -2.55 -6.14 -1.40
C ALA A 37 -1.81 -7.33 -0.77
N ILE A 38 -0.62 -7.67 -1.26
CA ILE A 38 0.27 -8.68 -0.68
C ILE A 38 0.70 -8.24 0.72
N TYR A 39 1.21 -7.01 0.86
CA TYR A 39 1.69 -6.46 2.13
C TYR A 39 0.64 -6.53 3.25
N VAL A 40 -0.61 -6.18 2.92
CA VAL A 40 -1.75 -6.24 3.85
C VAL A 40 -2.13 -7.68 4.14
N THR A 41 -2.16 -8.55 3.13
CA THR A 41 -2.57 -9.95 3.30
C THR A 41 -1.56 -10.72 4.16
N ASP A 42 -0.26 -10.48 4.00
CA ASP A 42 0.79 -11.10 4.82
C ASP A 42 0.72 -10.69 6.30
N ARG A 43 0.15 -9.52 6.60
CA ARG A 43 0.08 -8.93 7.95
C ARG A 43 -1.33 -8.94 8.53
N SER A 44 -2.28 -9.53 7.82
CA SER A 44 -3.64 -9.74 8.30
C SER A 44 -3.75 -11.18 8.82
N PRO A 45 -4.40 -11.41 9.97
CA PRO A 45 -4.62 -12.76 10.45
C PRO A 45 -5.47 -13.53 9.44
N THR A 46 -5.19 -14.82 9.28
CA THR A 46 -5.97 -15.68 8.38
C THR A 46 -7.15 -16.25 9.14
N ALA A 47 -8.30 -16.47 8.49
CA ALA A 47 -9.50 -16.96 9.17
C ALA A 47 -9.30 -18.29 9.91
N SER A 48 -8.32 -19.09 9.48
CA SER A 48 -7.98 -20.39 10.06
C SER A 48 -6.99 -20.31 11.23
N LEU A 49 -6.30 -19.17 11.42
CA LEU A 49 -5.23 -19.02 12.39
C LEU A 49 -5.23 -17.60 12.98
N ASN A 50 -5.19 -17.49 14.31
CA ASN A 50 -4.98 -16.21 15.02
C ASN A 50 -3.56 -15.63 14.87
N VAL A 51 -2.81 -16.11 13.87
CA VAL A 51 -1.46 -15.63 13.52
C VAL A 51 -1.45 -15.20 12.06
N THR A 52 -0.67 -14.16 11.78
CA THR A 52 -0.45 -13.64 10.44
C THR A 52 0.58 -14.51 9.70
N PRO A 53 0.50 -14.63 8.35
CA PRO A 53 1.55 -15.29 7.56
C PRO A 53 2.95 -14.73 7.84
N PHE A 54 3.04 -13.41 8.06
CA PHE A 54 4.28 -12.74 8.45
C PHE A 54 4.80 -13.21 9.81
N GLU A 55 3.95 -13.36 10.82
CA GLU A 55 4.34 -13.92 12.12
C GLU A 55 4.86 -15.34 11.99
N MET A 56 4.19 -16.16 11.18
CA MET A 56 4.56 -17.55 10.96
C MET A 56 5.94 -17.68 10.29
N TRP A 57 6.24 -16.80 9.34
CA TRP A 57 7.51 -16.82 8.62
C TRP A 57 8.65 -16.09 9.34
N ALA A 58 8.37 -14.91 9.91
CA ALA A 58 9.39 -14.04 10.50
C ALA A 58 9.55 -14.22 12.02
N GLY A 59 8.71 -15.04 12.67
CA GLY A 59 8.77 -15.31 14.11
C GLY A 59 8.46 -14.11 15.00
N ARG A 60 7.95 -13.00 14.42
CA ARG A 60 7.65 -11.75 15.14
C ARG A 60 6.36 -11.12 14.64
N ARG A 61 5.67 -10.42 15.53
CA ARG A 61 4.44 -9.68 15.19
C ARG A 61 4.73 -8.58 14.17
N PRO A 62 3.93 -8.43 13.09
CA PRO A 62 4.10 -7.32 12.18
C PRO A 62 3.79 -6.01 12.91
N ASN A 63 4.64 -5.01 12.71
CA ASN A 63 4.29 -3.66 13.13
C ASN A 63 3.24 -3.09 12.16
N VAL A 64 2.01 -2.93 12.67
CA VAL A 64 0.88 -2.39 11.91
C VAL A 64 0.59 -0.92 12.24
N SER A 65 1.36 -0.28 13.12
CA SER A 65 1.16 1.11 13.54
C SER A 65 1.25 2.09 12.35
N ASN A 66 1.96 1.71 11.30
CA ASN A 66 2.09 2.50 10.07
C ASN A 66 1.17 2.00 8.95
N PHE A 67 0.06 1.31 9.25
CA PHE A 67 -0.93 0.96 8.23
C PHE A 67 -1.64 2.22 7.73
N ARG A 68 -1.58 2.46 6.42
CA ARG A 68 -2.30 3.53 5.73
C ARG A 68 -3.13 2.97 4.60
N ILE A 69 -4.27 3.61 4.39
CA ILE A 69 -5.20 3.29 3.31
C ILE A 69 -4.55 3.66 1.98
N PHE A 70 -4.51 2.69 1.06
CA PHE A 70 -4.08 2.88 -0.32
C PHE A 70 -4.91 3.98 -1.00
N GLY A 71 -4.27 4.87 -1.75
CA GLY A 71 -4.92 6.00 -2.40
C GLY A 71 -5.26 7.18 -1.49
N SER A 72 -5.05 7.06 -0.18
CA SER A 72 -5.33 8.15 0.76
C SER A 72 -4.47 9.38 0.42
N SER A 73 -5.11 10.54 0.43
CA SER A 73 -4.49 11.80 0.06
C SER A 73 -3.75 12.42 1.24
N TYR A 74 -2.42 12.50 1.18
CA TYR A 74 -1.60 13.22 2.15
C TYR A 74 -1.04 14.50 1.51
N ALA A 75 -1.01 15.57 2.29
CA ALA A 75 -0.44 16.83 1.88
C ALA A 75 0.44 17.39 3.01
N HIS A 76 1.74 17.11 2.95
CA HIS A 76 2.69 17.88 3.75
C HIS A 76 3.96 18.17 2.96
N ILE A 77 4.02 19.37 2.38
CA ILE A 77 5.26 19.89 1.79
C ILE A 77 6.22 20.20 2.95
N LEU A 78 7.46 19.72 2.92
CA LEU A 78 8.46 20.08 3.93
C LEU A 78 8.66 21.60 3.96
N GLN A 79 8.64 22.20 5.15
CA GLN A 79 8.76 23.65 5.34
C GLN A 79 10.04 24.24 4.69
N LYS A 80 11.08 23.39 4.55
CA LYS A 80 12.39 23.70 3.96
C LYS A 80 12.35 23.96 2.44
N LEU A 81 11.29 23.53 1.74
CA LEU A 81 11.10 23.73 0.30
C LEU A 81 10.09 24.85 -0.02
N ARG A 82 9.65 25.61 0.99
CA ARG A 82 8.61 26.63 0.84
C ARG A 82 9.21 28.03 0.81
N MET A 83 8.75 28.85 -0.13
CA MET A 83 8.88 30.30 -0.05
C MET A 83 7.63 30.93 0.59
N LYS A 84 7.72 32.19 1.02
CA LYS A 84 6.58 32.91 1.62
C LYS A 84 5.43 32.96 0.58
N LEU A 85 4.24 32.49 0.97
CA LEU A 85 3.02 32.32 0.13
C LEU A 85 2.91 31.04 -0.72
N ASP A 86 3.87 30.11 -0.64
CA ASP A 86 3.77 28.83 -1.35
C ASP A 86 2.63 27.96 -0.77
N PRO A 87 1.87 27.20 -1.60
CA PRO A 87 0.85 26.27 -1.13
C PRO A 87 1.41 25.37 -0.02
N ARG A 88 0.64 25.19 1.06
CA ARG A 88 1.09 24.43 2.25
C ARG A 88 0.95 22.92 2.11
N GLY A 89 0.48 22.42 0.97
CA GLY A 89 0.34 20.99 0.73
C GLY A 89 0.05 20.67 -0.73
N VAL A 90 0.73 19.65 -1.27
CA VAL A 90 0.35 18.99 -2.52
C VAL A 90 -0.52 17.79 -2.16
N LYS A 91 -1.66 17.60 -2.83
CA LYS A 91 -2.41 16.34 -2.71
C LYS A 91 -1.59 15.21 -3.32
N LEU A 92 -1.04 14.33 -2.48
CA LEU A 92 -0.33 13.12 -2.87
C LEU A 92 -1.17 11.90 -2.52
N LYS A 93 -1.28 10.91 -3.41
CA LYS A 93 -1.93 9.63 -3.11
C LYS A 93 -0.91 8.60 -2.67
N MET A 94 -1.15 7.91 -1.55
CA MET A 94 -0.32 6.80 -1.09
C MET A 94 -0.47 5.61 -2.07
N VAL A 95 0.63 5.16 -2.67
CA VAL A 95 0.61 4.06 -3.67
C VAL A 95 1.27 2.78 -3.17
N GLY A 96 2.00 2.78 -2.06
CA GLY A 96 2.60 1.55 -1.56
C GLY A 96 3.63 1.77 -0.47
N TYR A 97 4.24 0.68 -0.02
CA TYR A 97 5.36 0.68 0.91
C TYR A 97 6.64 0.34 0.16
N ALA A 98 7.73 1.05 0.47
CA ALA A 98 9.04 0.70 -0.05
C ALA A 98 9.51 -0.64 0.56
N PRO A 99 10.18 -1.51 -0.22
CA PRO A 99 10.70 -2.77 0.31
C PRO A 99 11.73 -2.48 1.41
N GLY A 100 11.50 -3.04 2.61
CA GLY A 100 12.42 -2.96 3.75
C GLY A 100 12.30 -1.72 4.64
N HIS A 101 11.47 -0.73 4.28
CA HIS A 101 11.28 0.48 5.07
C HIS A 101 9.81 0.69 5.43
N THR A 102 9.57 1.42 6.52
CA THR A 102 8.24 1.92 6.91
C THR A 102 7.80 3.10 6.02
N ASP A 103 8.62 3.50 5.05
CA ASP A 103 8.42 4.63 4.16
C ASP A 103 7.46 4.29 3.00
N TYR A 104 6.77 5.30 2.48
CA TYR A 104 5.67 5.13 1.52
C TYR A 104 5.99 5.74 0.16
N GLY A 105 5.63 5.03 -0.90
CA GLY A 105 5.53 5.62 -2.23
C GLY A 105 4.35 6.59 -2.28
N MET A 106 4.59 7.83 -2.73
CA MET A 106 3.58 8.87 -2.87
C MET A 106 3.50 9.34 -4.32
N LEU A 107 2.29 9.36 -4.89
CA LEU A 107 2.06 9.84 -6.25
C LEU A 107 1.44 11.24 -6.24
N ARG A 108 2.08 12.18 -6.94
CA ARG A 108 1.51 13.51 -7.22
C ARG A 108 0.56 13.44 -8.41
N LYS A 109 -0.58 14.12 -8.32
CA LYS A 109 -1.45 14.36 -9.48
C LYS A 109 -0.68 15.26 -10.46
N GLY A 110 -0.04 14.69 -11.49
CA GLY A 110 0.73 15.43 -12.51
C GLY A 110 2.06 14.81 -12.96
N GLY A 111 2.46 13.63 -12.48
CA GLY A 111 3.70 12.97 -12.89
C GLY A 111 4.63 12.66 -11.71
N TYR A 112 5.49 11.65 -11.93
CA TYR A 112 6.45 11.13 -10.95
C TYR A 112 7.28 12.26 -10.33
N ALA A 113 7.38 12.27 -9.00
CA ALA A 113 8.30 13.08 -8.22
C ALA A 113 9.21 12.14 -7.44
#